data_AF-A0A8B5Y2S9-F1
#
_entry.id   AF-A0A8B5Y2S9-F1
#
_cell.length_a   1.000
_cell.length_b   1.000
_cell.length_c   1.000
_cell.angle_alpha   90.00
_cell.angle_beta   90.00
_cell.angle_gamma   90.00
#
_symmetry.space_group_name_H-M   'P 1'
#
loop_
_entity.id
_entity.type
_entity.pdbx_description
1 polymer ?
#
loop_
_entity_poly.entity_id
_entity_poly.type
_entity_poly.pdbx_seq_one_letter_code
_entity_poly.pdbx_strand_id
1 'polypeptide(L)'
;MNKSEKRMKLVEKIENHLRLTARNLVKFDTIQETLDFTVESFQLELSWDFVAIILRDDDRLYPKVWKEGSPHFADSFPIHLGECSPEILEEEVKDSYITKLSLGMGSYERTALS
;
A
#
# COMPACT_ATOMS: atom_id res chain seq x y z
N MET A 1 -4.26 -27.76 10.58
CA MET A 1 -3.51 -26.53 10.26
C MET A 1 -4.00 -25.43 11.19
N ASN A 2 -3.18 -25.05 12.16
CA ASN A 2 -3.54 -24.09 13.21
C ASN A 2 -3.58 -22.66 12.66
N LYS A 3 -4.32 -21.77 13.33
CA LYS A 3 -4.53 -20.35 12.93
C LYS A 3 -3.21 -19.62 12.63
N SER A 4 -2.15 -19.91 13.39
CA SER A 4 -0.82 -19.32 13.20
C SER A 4 -0.15 -19.74 11.88
N GLU A 5 -0.29 -21.01 11.47
CA GLU A 5 0.31 -21.52 10.22
C GLU A 5 -0.39 -20.96 8.99
N LYS A 6 -1.72 -20.78 9.05
CA LYS A 6 -2.51 -20.13 8.00
C LYS A 6 -2.08 -18.67 7.82
N ARG A 7 -1.89 -17.95 8.93
CA ARG A 7 -1.41 -16.56 8.93
C ARG A 7 0.00 -16.46 8.34
N MET A 8 0.91 -17.33 8.75
CA MET A 8 2.30 -17.33 8.26
C MET A 8 2.36 -17.56 6.75
N LYS A 9 1.61 -18.53 6.21
CA LYS A 9 1.52 -18.77 4.76
C LYS A 9 0.93 -17.58 4.00
N LEU A 10 -0.04 -16.89 4.58
CA LEU A 10 -0.63 -15.70 3.97
C LEU A 10 0.38 -14.55 3.90
N VAL A 11 1.11 -14.30 4.99
CA VAL A 11 2.16 -13.28 5.02
C VAL A 11 3.25 -13.61 4.00
N GLU A 12 3.75 -14.85 3.97
CA GLU A 12 4.76 -15.29 3.01
C GLU A 12 4.29 -15.12 1.55
N LYS A 13 3.01 -15.40 1.26
CA LYS A 13 2.42 -15.18 -0.06
C LYS A 13 2.41 -13.69 -0.43
N ILE A 14 2.01 -12.83 0.50
CA ILE A 14 2.00 -11.37 0.32
C ILE A 14 3.41 -10.84 0.07
N GLU A 15 4.40 -11.25 0.88
CA GLU A 15 5.79 -10.82 0.75
C GLU A 15 6.42 -11.24 -0.58
N ASN A 16 6.19 -12.50 -0.98
CA ASN A 16 6.67 -13.00 -2.27
C ASN A 16 6.06 -12.20 -3.43
N HIS A 17 4.76 -11.90 -3.36
CA HIS A 17 4.09 -11.11 -4.37
C HIS A 17 4.60 -9.67 -4.43
N LEU A 18 4.77 -9.02 -3.27
CA LEU A 18 5.38 -7.68 -3.18
C LEU A 18 6.73 -7.64 -3.89
N ARG A 19 7.58 -8.64 -3.65
CA ARG A 19 8.92 -8.70 -4.25
C ARG A 19 8.88 -8.88 -5.77
N LEU A 20 7.91 -9.64 -6.28
CA LEU A 20 7.72 -9.82 -7.73
C LEU A 20 7.15 -8.57 -8.37
N THR A 21 6.10 -8.00 -7.78
CA THR A 21 5.46 -6.75 -8.23
C THR A 21 6.48 -5.61 -8.25
N ALA A 22 7.27 -5.42 -7.18
CA ALA A 22 8.29 -4.36 -7.08
C ALA A 22 9.32 -4.40 -8.22
N ARG A 23 9.74 -5.59 -8.68
CA ARG A 23 10.65 -5.73 -9.82
C ARG A 23 10.03 -5.29 -11.14
N ASN A 24 8.71 -5.39 -11.26
CA ASN A 24 7.98 -4.91 -12.44
C ASN A 24 7.71 -3.40 -12.39
N LEU A 25 7.71 -2.77 -11.20
CA LEU A 25 7.44 -1.34 -11.06
C LEU A 25 8.48 -0.45 -11.76
N VAL A 26 9.72 -0.92 -11.91
CA VAL A 26 10.82 -0.18 -12.60
C VAL A 26 10.53 0.05 -14.09
N LYS A 27 9.48 -0.57 -14.63
CA LYS A 27 9.12 -0.51 -16.05
C LYS A 27 8.07 0.56 -16.38
N PHE A 28 7.51 1.24 -15.38
CA PHE A 28 6.47 2.26 -15.60
C PHE A 28 7.06 3.67 -15.55
N ASP A 29 6.61 4.52 -16.46
CA ASP A 29 7.10 5.89 -16.58
C ASP A 29 6.31 6.85 -15.68
N THR A 30 5.12 6.43 -15.20
CA THR A 30 4.26 7.26 -14.36
C THR A 30 3.91 6.61 -13.02
N ILE A 31 3.71 7.48 -12.02
CA ILE A 31 3.22 7.07 -10.70
C ILE A 31 1.85 6.41 -10.82
N GLN A 32 0.97 6.91 -11.69
CA GLN A 32 -0.38 6.37 -11.85
C GLN A 32 -0.36 4.93 -12.36
N GLU A 33 0.40 4.64 -13.42
CA GLU A 33 0.55 3.27 -13.95
C GLU A 33 1.13 2.32 -12.90
N THR A 34 2.10 2.80 -12.12
CA THR A 34 2.71 2.04 -11.02
C THR A 34 1.66 1.66 -9.97
N LEU A 35 0.80 2.61 -9.59
CA LEU A 35 -0.25 2.40 -8.60
C LEU A 35 -1.34 1.46 -9.12
N ASP A 36 -1.81 1.67 -10.35
CA ASP A 36 -2.84 0.82 -10.97
C ASP A 36 -2.35 -0.62 -11.11
N PHE A 37 -1.13 -0.82 -11.60
CA PHE A 37 -0.52 -2.15 -11.70
C PHE A 37 -0.37 -2.81 -10.33
N THR A 38 -0.01 -2.04 -9.30
CA THR A 38 0.13 -2.58 -7.95
C THR A 38 -1.20 -3.14 -7.47
N VAL A 39 -2.28 -2.35 -7.53
CA VAL A 39 -3.60 -2.81 -7.06
C VAL A 39 -4.11 -4.00 -7.87
N GLU A 40 -3.96 -3.97 -9.19
CA GLU A 40 -4.37 -5.09 -10.07
C GLU A 40 -3.59 -6.37 -9.76
N SER A 41 -2.28 -6.28 -9.56
CA SER A 41 -1.47 -7.45 -9.27
C SER A 41 -1.94 -8.15 -8.00
N PHE A 42 -2.30 -7.39 -6.96
CA PHE A 42 -2.78 -7.94 -5.69
C PHE A 42 -4.17 -8.55 -5.80
N GLN A 43 -5.08 -7.89 -6.51
CA GLN A 43 -6.41 -8.41 -6.76
C GLN A 43 -6.34 -9.79 -7.44
N LEU A 44 -5.51 -9.92 -8.48
CA LEU A 44 -5.35 -11.15 -9.24
C LEU A 44 -4.73 -12.28 -8.42
N GLU A 45 -3.70 -11.98 -7.62
CA GLU A 45 -2.95 -13.00 -6.87
C GLU A 45 -3.72 -13.52 -5.64
N LEU A 46 -4.48 -12.64 -4.98
CA LEU A 46 -5.12 -12.95 -3.69
C LEU A 46 -6.63 -13.14 -3.78
N SER A 47 -7.25 -12.86 -4.94
CA SER A 47 -8.70 -12.95 -5.15
C SER A 47 -9.48 -12.17 -4.08
N TRP A 48 -8.96 -11.00 -3.71
CA TRP A 48 -9.60 -10.13 -2.74
C TRP A 48 -10.76 -9.37 -3.38
N ASP A 49 -11.87 -9.29 -2.66
CA ASP A 49 -13.09 -8.58 -3.09
C ASP A 49 -12.87 -7.06 -3.19
N PHE A 50 -11.79 -6.56 -2.61
CA PHE A 50 -11.43 -5.15 -2.61
C PHE A 50 -9.94 -4.95 -2.34
N VAL A 51 -9.30 -4.09 -3.13
CA VAL A 51 -7.91 -3.68 -2.93
C VAL A 51 -7.79 -2.18 -3.19
N ALA A 52 -7.15 -1.43 -2.29
CA ALA A 52 -6.92 0.00 -2.49
C ALA A 52 -5.61 0.48 -1.89
N ILE A 53 -5.09 1.55 -2.48
CA ILE A 53 -4.02 2.35 -1.90
C ILE A 53 -4.66 3.61 -1.33
N ILE A 54 -4.62 3.71 0.00
CA ILE A 54 -5.14 4.83 0.76
C ILE A 54 -3.97 5.71 1.18
N LEU A 55 -4.05 6.99 0.88
CA LEU A 55 -3.12 8.01 1.34
C LEU A 55 -3.62 8.60 2.64
N ARG A 56 -2.69 8.90 3.55
CA ARG A 56 -2.96 9.67 4.75
C ARG A 56 -2.41 11.08 4.54
N ASP A 57 -3.25 12.08 4.77
CA ASP A 57 -2.88 13.48 4.84
C ASP A 57 -3.45 14.05 6.15
N ASP A 58 -2.57 14.47 7.05
CA ASP A 58 -2.89 14.85 8.43
C ASP A 58 -3.80 13.83 9.17
N ASP A 59 -5.06 14.24 9.41
CA ASP A 59 -6.11 13.52 10.12
C ASP A 59 -7.11 12.85 9.18
N ARG A 60 -6.82 12.80 7.87
CA ARG A 60 -7.72 12.30 6.84
C ARG A 60 -7.08 11.21 5.98
N LEU A 61 -7.93 10.29 5.55
CA LEU A 61 -7.60 9.25 4.59
C LEU A 61 -8.26 9.56 3.25
N TYR A 62 -7.53 9.33 2.16
CA TYR A 62 -7.95 9.56 0.79
C TYR A 62 -7.64 8.34 -0.07
N PRO A 63 -8.57 7.87 -0.92
CA PRO A 63 -8.29 6.77 -1.83
C PRO A 63 -7.54 7.32 -3.03
N LYS A 64 -6.37 6.76 -3.32
CA LYS A 64 -5.58 7.16 -4.51
C LYS A 64 -5.93 6.30 -5.71
N VAL A 65 -6.01 5.00 -5.51
CA VAL A 65 -6.43 4.00 -6.51
C VAL A 65 -7.12 2.85 -5.78
N TRP A 66 -8.09 2.21 -6.44
CA TRP A 66 -8.75 1.01 -5.93
C TRP A 66 -9.21 0.10 -7.07
N LYS A 67 -9.44 -1.18 -6.74
CA LYS A 67 -10.08 -2.17 -7.60
C LYS A 67 -11.13 -2.92 -6.81
N GLU A 68 -12.22 -3.21 -7.52
CA GLU A 68 -13.44 -3.81 -6.97
C GLU A 68 -14.00 -2.99 -5.79
N GLY A 69 -14.93 -3.59 -5.04
CA GLY A 69 -15.61 -2.96 -3.92
C GLY A 69 -17.01 -2.44 -4.25
N SER A 70 -17.69 -1.99 -3.20
CA SER A 70 -19.02 -1.37 -3.34
C SER A 70 -18.90 -0.04 -4.10
N PRO A 71 -19.85 0.30 -4.99
CA PRO A 71 -19.92 1.62 -5.63
C PRO A 71 -19.85 2.78 -4.64
N HIS A 72 -20.31 2.56 -3.41
CA HIS A 72 -20.37 3.56 -2.34
C HIS A 72 -19.10 3.66 -1.50
N PHE A 73 -18.08 2.84 -1.76
CA PHE A 73 -16.83 2.90 -1.00
C PHE A 73 -16.15 4.26 -1.16
N ALA A 74 -16.07 4.76 -2.40
CA ALA A 74 -15.48 6.07 -2.68
C ALA A 74 -16.26 7.22 -2.02
N ASP A 75 -17.59 7.07 -1.87
CA ASP A 75 -18.46 8.08 -1.24
C ASP A 75 -18.17 8.28 0.25
N SER A 76 -17.49 7.32 0.89
CA SER A 76 -17.12 7.41 2.31
C SER A 76 -15.87 8.25 2.55
N PHE A 77 -15.13 8.62 1.49
CA PHE A 77 -13.90 9.39 1.61
C PHE A 77 -14.14 10.89 1.36
N PRO A 78 -13.39 11.77 2.03
CA PRO A 78 -12.30 11.47 2.97
C PRO A 78 -12.77 11.03 4.36
N ILE A 79 -12.15 9.98 4.90
CA ILE A 79 -12.46 9.45 6.24
C ILE A 79 -11.55 10.12 7.26
N HIS A 80 -12.10 10.57 8.39
CA HIS A 80 -11.30 11.12 9.48
C HIS A 80 -10.68 9.98 10.30
N LEU A 81 -9.40 10.06 10.71
CA LEU A 81 -8.72 8.99 11.44
C LEU A 81 -9.42 8.63 12.77
N GLY A 82 -10.08 9.61 13.40
CA GLY A 82 -10.89 9.37 14.61
C GLY A 82 -12.14 8.52 14.37
N GLU A 83 -12.55 8.31 13.11
CA GLU A 83 -13.65 7.43 12.72
C GLU A 83 -13.15 6.03 12.32
N CYS A 84 -11.83 5.85 12.19
CA CYS A 84 -11.23 4.56 11.95
C CYS A 84 -11.08 3.76 13.25
N SER A 85 -11.15 2.43 13.13
CA SER A 85 -10.77 1.55 14.23
C SER A 85 -9.29 1.79 14.56
N PRO A 86 -8.91 2.02 15.83
CA PRO A 86 -7.52 2.27 16.21
C PRO A 86 -6.57 1.14 15.75
N GLU A 87 -7.06 -0.10 15.72
CA GLU A 87 -6.32 -1.28 15.28
C GLU A 87 -5.89 -1.23 13.81
N ILE A 88 -6.61 -0.47 12.96
CA ILE A 88 -6.28 -0.34 11.53
C ILE A 88 -5.01 0.49 11.31
N LEU A 89 -4.65 1.33 12.28
CA LEU A 89 -3.47 2.21 12.26
C LEU A 89 -2.35 1.69 13.17
N GLU A 90 -2.68 0.86 14.16
CA GLU A 90 -1.74 0.33 15.15
C GLU A 90 -0.97 -0.92 14.68
N GLU A 91 -1.39 -1.60 13.61
CA GLU A 91 -0.54 -2.57 12.91
C GLU A 91 0.51 -1.86 12.05
N GLU A 92 1.41 -1.11 12.71
CA GLU A 92 2.76 -0.98 12.19
C GLU A 92 3.30 -2.41 12.05
N VAL A 93 3.44 -2.88 10.81
CA VAL A 93 4.23 -4.06 10.51
C VAL A 93 5.63 -3.80 11.05
N LYS A 94 5.89 -4.26 12.28
CA LYS A 94 7.18 -4.19 12.99
C LYS A 94 8.27 -5.04 12.34
N ASP A 95 8.13 -5.35 11.05
CA ASP A 95 9.16 -5.99 10.25
C ASP A 95 9.71 -4.99 9.23
N SER A 96 11.01 -4.73 9.39
CA SER A 96 11.84 -3.66 8.84
C SER A 96 11.95 -3.53 7.31
N TYR A 97 11.04 -4.10 6.52
CA TYR A 97 11.20 -4.22 5.07
C TYR A 97 10.48 -3.14 4.26
N ILE A 98 9.39 -2.55 4.76
CA ILE A 98 8.64 -1.52 4.00
C ILE A 98 9.31 -0.14 4.09
N THR A 99 10.01 0.17 5.18
CA THR A 99 10.76 1.44 5.34
C THR A 99 11.93 1.58 4.34
N LYS A 100 12.34 0.50 3.65
CA LYS A 100 13.39 0.59 2.63
C LYS A 100 12.93 1.16 1.29
N LEU A 101 11.62 1.22 1.00
CA LEU A 101 11.13 1.85 -0.23
C LEU A 101 10.97 3.36 -0.11
N SER A 102 10.98 3.94 1.09
CA SER A 102 10.93 5.39 1.33
C SER A 102 12.30 6.07 1.48
N LEU A 103 13.40 5.32 1.44
CA LEU A 103 14.77 5.86 1.50
C LEU A 103 15.48 5.67 0.15
N GLY A 104 15.04 6.45 -0.84
CA GLY A 104 15.61 6.43 -2.18
C GLY A 104 15.43 7.69 -3.02
N MET A 105 14.83 8.76 -2.49
CA MET A 105 14.93 10.09 -3.11
C MET A 105 15.85 10.94 -2.24
N GLY A 106 17.13 10.89 -2.60
CA GLY A 106 18.17 11.71 -1.99
C GLY A 106 17.77 13.18 -2.02
N SER A 107 17.74 13.77 -0.82
CA SER A 107 17.80 15.19 -0.62
C SER A 107 19.06 15.70 -1.33
N TYR A 108 18.89 16.34 -2.49
CA TYR A 108 19.92 17.20 -3.05
C TYR A 108 20.07 18.37 -2.07
N GLU A 109 21.08 18.27 -1.21
CA GLU A 109 21.61 19.42 -0.48
C GLU A 109 21.97 20.50 -1.50
N ARG A 110 21.16 21.56 -1.56
CA ARG A 110 21.53 22.80 -2.21
C ARG A 110 22.40 23.59 -1.24
N THR A 111 23.65 23.17 -1.11
CA THR A 111 24.74 24.00 -0.61
C THR A 111 25.62 24.35 -1.81
N ALA A 112 25.44 25.57 -2.37
CA ALA A 112 26.52 26.40 -2.91
C ALA A 112 25.96 27.58 -3.73
N LEU A 113 26.40 28.78 -3.31
CA LEU A 113 26.66 29.99 -4.11
C LEU A 113 25.45 30.84 -4.53
N SER A 114 25.15 31.89 -3.75
CA SER A 114 25.77 33.22 -3.90
C SER A 114 25.41 34.12 -2.73
#